data_AF-A0A2R6C5F2-F1
#
_entry.id   AF-A0A2R6C5F2-F1
#
_cell.length_a   1.000
_cell.length_b   1.000
_cell.length_c   1.000
_cell.angle_alpha   90.00
_cell.angle_beta   90.00
_cell.angle_gamma   90.00
#
_symmetry.space_group_name_H-M   'P 1'
#
loop_
_entity.id
_entity.type
_entity.pdbx_description
1 polymer ?
#
loop_
_entity_poly.entity_id
_entity_poly.type
_entity_poly.pdbx_seq_one_letter_code
_entity_poly.pdbx_strand_id
1 'polypeptide(L)'
;NVIAQGKRNIYYSLVLTARKRRERLETTLGALEEEIEREIRGRLELVRDFNYKQGELFLWAVGVALRVVTKYGKIESFSAESVASTALEHAQRVTLSVFLREDMKSVLGREINLDRETQFYLAVLKGGTRELDSDEFNRLVKSSGVVEGELLRKGLVVKRGGKKVRMVVRDAFERAGEVEGYDRIKGSSIIDEIHRCFVDFNRKPGFDVIEEHAKNAALPLPDFLGVVKMIDHYCHSSEALRGAECAVSGRILDAAKRYLGTRGGNLDKWLQ
;
A
#
# COMPACT_ATOMS: atom_id res chain seq x y z
N ASN A 1 -17.17 -42.30 7.99
CA ASN A 1 -17.79 -41.82 6.75
C ASN A 1 -18.48 -40.48 6.95
N VAL A 2 -17.76 -39.39 6.65
CA VAL A 2 -18.29 -38.25 5.85
C VAL A 2 -17.07 -37.68 5.13
N ILE A 3 -16.87 -38.13 3.89
CA ILE A 3 -15.84 -37.62 2.99
C ILE A 3 -16.43 -36.35 2.36
N ALA A 4 -15.97 -35.18 2.80
CA ALA A 4 -16.30 -33.91 2.15
C ALA A 4 -15.29 -33.66 1.01
N GLN A 5 -15.60 -34.15 -0.19
CA GLN A 5 -14.95 -33.74 -1.42
C GLN A 5 -15.36 -32.30 -1.77
N GLY A 6 -14.39 -31.42 -2.06
CA GLY A 6 -14.64 -30.22 -2.88
C GLY A 6 -14.26 -28.84 -2.32
N LYS A 7 -13.67 -28.72 -1.12
CA LYS A 7 -13.09 -27.44 -0.66
C LYS A 7 -11.69 -27.69 -0.15
N ARG A 8 -10.68 -27.13 -0.82
CA ARG A 8 -9.33 -26.99 -0.25
C ARG A 8 -9.44 -26.06 0.95
N ASN A 9 -9.70 -26.62 2.14
CA ASN A 9 -9.47 -25.93 3.39
C ASN A 9 -7.96 -25.88 3.59
N ILE A 10 -7.35 -24.71 3.38
CA ILE A 10 -5.99 -24.48 3.83
C ILE A 10 -6.07 -24.39 5.35
N TYR A 11 -5.58 -25.42 6.04
CA TYR A 11 -5.43 -25.41 7.49
C TYR A 11 -4.27 -24.48 7.83
N TYR A 12 -4.57 -23.25 8.23
CA TYR A 12 -3.59 -22.39 8.89
C TYR A 12 -3.64 -22.66 10.39
N SER A 13 -2.56 -23.23 10.94
CA SER A 13 -2.38 -23.36 12.39
C SER A 13 -1.53 -22.20 12.89
N LEU A 14 -2.14 -21.24 13.59
CA LEU A 14 -1.42 -20.21 14.32
C LEU A 14 -0.99 -20.78 15.68
N VAL A 15 0.30 -21.01 15.87
CA VAL A 15 0.86 -21.42 17.17
C VAL A 15 1.40 -20.20 17.89
N LEU A 16 0.64 -19.68 18.86
CA LEU A 16 1.10 -18.61 19.75
C LEU A 16 1.78 -19.22 20.98
N THR A 17 3.08 -19.03 21.11
CA THR A 17 3.85 -19.43 22.30
C THR A 17 4.07 -18.21 23.19
N ALA A 18 3.28 -18.10 24.27
CA ALA A 18 3.48 -17.08 25.28
C ALA A 18 4.45 -17.58 26.36
N ARG A 19 5.53 -16.84 26.63
CA ARG A 19 6.48 -17.16 27.69
C ARG A 19 6.06 -16.47 28.99
N LYS A 20 6.13 -17.18 30.12
CA LYS A 20 5.91 -16.59 31.45
C LYS A 20 6.91 -15.44 31.68
N ARG A 21 6.41 -14.28 32.11
CA ARG A 21 7.23 -13.10 32.45
C ARG A 21 8.21 -13.46 33.56
N ARG A 22 9.47 -13.08 33.38
CA ARG A 22 10.54 -13.31 34.38
C ARG A 22 10.75 -12.11 35.31
N GLU A 23 10.40 -10.90 34.86
CA GLU A 23 10.64 -9.64 35.55
C GLU A 23 9.41 -8.70 35.43
N ARG A 24 9.24 -7.77 36.38
CA ARG A 24 8.24 -6.69 36.33
C ARG A 24 8.83 -5.49 35.58
N LEU A 25 8.76 -5.56 34.24
CA LEU A 25 9.11 -4.43 33.39
C LEU A 25 7.89 -3.52 33.20
N GLU A 26 8.12 -2.21 33.24
CA GLU A 26 7.11 -1.18 32.96
C GLU A 26 7.57 -0.33 31.78
N THR A 27 6.62 0.17 30.98
CA THR A 27 6.92 1.05 29.84
C THR A 27 5.73 1.97 29.54
N THR A 28 5.90 2.87 28.58
CA THR A 28 4.83 3.70 28.02
C THR A 28 4.41 3.17 26.65
N LEU A 29 3.20 3.52 26.20
CA LEU A 29 2.71 3.14 24.87
C LEU A 29 3.63 3.64 23.74
N GLY A 30 4.16 4.86 23.84
CA GLY A 30 5.06 5.40 22.80
C GLY A 30 6.37 4.63 22.69
N ALA A 31 7.00 4.30 23.83
CA ALA A 31 8.22 3.49 23.83
C ALA A 31 7.96 2.05 23.33
N LEU A 32 6.77 1.52 23.60
CA LEU A 32 6.32 0.22 23.08
C LEU A 32 6.19 0.23 21.56
N GLU A 33 5.59 1.29 20.99
CA GLU A 33 5.46 1.49 19.54
C GLU A 33 6.82 1.56 18.85
N GLU A 34 7.77 2.32 19.40
CA GLU A 34 9.16 2.37 18.90
C GLU A 34 9.85 1.01 18.94
N GLU A 35 9.63 0.23 20.01
CA GLU A 35 10.19 -1.12 20.11
C GLU A 35 9.59 -2.07 19.07
N ILE A 36 8.28 -2.00 18.84
CA ILE A 36 7.59 -2.76 17.78
C ILE A 36 8.20 -2.41 16.43
N GLU A 37 8.40 -1.13 16.13
CA GLU A 37 8.99 -0.70 14.87
C GLU A 37 10.42 -1.22 14.69
N ARG A 38 11.26 -1.11 15.72
CA ARG A 38 12.62 -1.67 15.69
C ARG A 38 12.62 -3.18 15.46
N GLU A 39 11.74 -3.91 16.14
CA GLU A 39 11.65 -5.38 16.03
C GLU A 39 11.13 -5.82 14.65
N ILE A 40 10.22 -5.07 14.04
CA ILE A 40 9.76 -5.31 12.67
C ILE A 40 10.91 -5.06 11.68
N ARG A 41 11.58 -3.90 11.78
CA ARG A 41 12.69 -3.54 10.87
C ARG A 41 13.87 -4.50 10.99
N GLY A 42 14.27 -4.85 12.22
CA GLY A 42 15.39 -5.75 12.47
C GLY A 42 15.18 -7.21 12.05
N ARG A 43 13.95 -7.59 11.69
CA ARG A 43 13.60 -8.93 11.21
C ARG A 43 13.16 -8.96 9.75
N LEU A 44 13.23 -7.84 9.04
CA LEU A 44 12.71 -7.74 7.68
C LEU A 44 13.43 -8.66 6.70
N GLU A 45 14.76 -8.75 6.79
CA GLU A 45 15.55 -9.65 5.93
C GLU A 45 15.13 -11.11 6.11
N LEU A 46 15.00 -11.56 7.36
CA LEU A 46 14.54 -12.91 7.67
C LEU A 46 13.16 -13.20 7.07
N VAL A 47 12.24 -12.22 7.10
CA VAL A 47 10.88 -12.40 6.58
C VAL A 47 10.84 -12.44 5.05
N ARG A 48 11.72 -11.68 4.40
CA ARG A 48 11.82 -11.67 2.93
C ARG A 48 12.12 -13.06 2.37
N ASP A 49 12.96 -13.83 3.03
CA ASP A 49 13.33 -15.19 2.62
C ASP A 49 12.11 -16.14 2.53
N PHE A 50 11.02 -15.83 3.23
CA PHE A 50 9.80 -16.64 3.24
C PHE A 50 8.76 -16.24 2.18
N ASN A 51 8.98 -15.16 1.43
CA ASN A 51 8.09 -14.68 0.37
C ASN A 51 6.60 -14.61 0.78
N TYR A 52 6.33 -14.06 1.98
CA TYR A 52 4.98 -13.96 2.53
C TYR A 52 4.07 -13.06 1.69
N LYS A 53 2.82 -13.51 1.52
CA LYS A 53 1.73 -12.67 1.02
C LYS A 53 1.40 -11.59 2.04
N GLN A 54 0.75 -10.53 1.58
CA GLN A 54 0.41 -9.37 2.41
C GLN A 54 -0.37 -9.73 3.69
N GLY A 55 -1.33 -10.65 3.62
CA GLY A 55 -2.06 -11.13 4.81
C GLY A 55 -1.16 -11.86 5.82
N GLU A 56 -0.18 -12.62 5.34
CA GLU A 56 0.80 -13.33 6.16
C GLU A 56 1.79 -12.35 6.81
N LEU A 57 2.19 -11.29 6.10
CA LEU A 57 3.00 -10.19 6.66
C LEU A 57 2.29 -9.49 7.81
N PHE A 58 0.99 -9.20 7.68
CA PHE A 58 0.22 -8.62 8.78
C PHE A 58 0.10 -9.57 9.97
N LEU A 59 -0.08 -10.86 9.73
CA LEU A 59 -0.13 -11.85 10.81
C LEU A 59 1.22 -11.96 11.53
N TRP A 60 2.32 -11.95 10.78
CA TRP A 60 3.66 -11.91 11.33
C TRP A 60 3.88 -10.66 12.20
N ALA A 61 3.47 -9.49 11.71
CA ALA A 61 3.57 -8.23 12.44
C ALA A 61 2.79 -8.23 13.76
N VAL A 62 1.59 -8.80 13.76
CA VAL A 62 0.78 -9.05 14.97
C VAL A 62 1.56 -9.93 15.95
N GLY A 63 2.22 -10.99 15.46
CA GLY A 63 3.08 -11.84 16.28
C GLY A 63 4.28 -11.09 16.89
N VAL A 64 4.88 -10.14 16.16
CA VAL A 64 5.94 -9.26 16.68
C VAL A 64 5.39 -8.33 17.76
N ALA A 65 4.26 -7.66 17.53
CA ALA A 65 3.64 -6.81 18.53
C ALA A 65 3.24 -7.57 19.80
N LEU A 66 2.60 -8.74 19.68
CA LEU A 66 2.26 -9.57 20.82
C LEU A 66 3.49 -9.94 21.64
N ARG A 67 4.61 -10.27 20.97
CA ARG A 67 5.88 -10.56 21.64
C ARG A 67 6.39 -9.36 22.43
N VAL A 68 6.30 -8.15 21.89
CA VAL A 68 6.74 -6.92 22.56
C VAL A 68 5.80 -6.57 23.73
N VAL A 69 4.49 -6.50 23.47
CA VAL A 69 3.44 -6.19 24.47
C VAL A 69 3.53 -7.13 25.68
N THR A 70 3.75 -8.43 25.45
CA THR A 70 3.75 -9.43 26.54
C THR A 70 5.01 -9.37 27.42
N LYS A 71 6.09 -8.70 27.00
CA LYS A 71 7.29 -8.48 27.84
C LYS A 71 6.97 -7.67 29.08
N TYR A 72 6.09 -6.67 28.96
CA TYR A 72 5.82 -5.70 30.01
C TYR A 72 4.68 -6.13 30.92
N GLY A 73 4.86 -5.94 32.23
CA GLY A 73 3.85 -6.21 33.26
C GLY A 73 2.84 -5.07 33.40
N LYS A 74 3.25 -3.84 33.09
CA LYS A 74 2.44 -2.63 33.09
C LYS A 74 2.85 -1.74 31.92
N ILE A 75 1.87 -1.19 31.22
CA ILE A 75 2.08 -0.25 30.11
C ILE A 75 1.23 0.97 30.40
N GLU A 76 1.87 2.14 30.52
CA GLU A 76 1.19 3.40 30.76
C GLU A 76 0.75 4.01 29.42
N SER A 77 -0.52 4.39 29.34
CA SER A 77 -1.11 5.10 28.21
C SER A 77 -1.84 6.33 28.70
N PHE A 78 -1.73 7.42 27.93
CA PHE A 78 -2.52 8.62 28.13
C PHE A 78 -3.89 8.56 27.41
N SER A 79 -4.13 7.53 26.58
CA SER A 79 -5.40 7.31 25.89
C SER A 79 -6.29 6.36 26.67
N ALA A 80 -7.62 6.53 26.51
CA ALA A 80 -8.62 5.59 27.02
C ALA A 80 -8.73 4.31 26.16
N GLU A 81 -7.94 4.18 25.09
CA GLU A 81 -7.96 3.02 24.21
C GLU A 81 -7.20 1.82 24.79
N SER A 82 -7.59 0.63 24.34
CA SER A 82 -6.88 -0.61 24.69
C SER A 82 -5.46 -0.59 24.13
N VAL A 83 -4.46 -0.54 25.03
CA VAL A 83 -3.01 -0.61 24.70
C VAL A 83 -2.70 -1.74 23.73
N ALA A 84 -3.29 -2.93 23.94
CA ALA A 84 -3.06 -4.08 23.08
C ALA A 84 -3.59 -3.84 21.67
N SER A 85 -4.79 -3.26 21.54
CA SER A 85 -5.37 -2.95 20.24
C SER A 85 -4.54 -1.90 19.51
N THR A 86 -4.16 -0.82 20.20
CA THR A 86 -3.33 0.25 19.63
C THR A 86 -1.97 -0.28 19.17
N ALA A 87 -1.32 -1.13 19.96
CA ALA A 87 -0.05 -1.75 19.58
C ALA A 87 -0.16 -2.66 18.35
N LEU A 88 -1.25 -3.43 18.23
CA LEU A 88 -1.50 -4.28 17.07
C LEU A 88 -1.77 -3.47 15.79
N GLU A 89 -2.58 -2.42 15.90
CA GLU A 89 -2.84 -1.51 14.78
C GLU A 89 -1.57 -0.76 14.37
N HIS A 90 -0.76 -0.32 15.34
CA HIS A 90 0.56 0.26 15.09
C HIS A 90 1.46 -0.72 14.31
N ALA A 91 1.54 -1.98 14.71
CA ALA A 91 2.36 -2.98 14.03
C ALA A 91 1.94 -3.19 12.57
N GLN A 92 0.63 -3.23 12.29
CA GLN A 92 0.12 -3.35 10.94
C GLN A 92 0.49 -2.12 10.08
N ARG A 93 0.34 -0.92 10.65
CA ARG A 93 0.72 0.33 9.99
C ARG A 93 2.22 0.41 9.68
N VAL A 94 3.05 0.10 10.67
CA VAL A 94 4.51 0.07 10.49
C VAL A 94 4.88 -0.95 9.42
N THR A 95 4.29 -2.14 9.46
CA THR A 95 4.55 -3.20 8.47
C THR A 95 4.25 -2.73 7.05
N LEU A 96 3.07 -2.15 6.82
CA LEU A 96 2.70 -1.63 5.50
C LEU A 96 3.71 -0.59 5.01
N SER A 97 4.04 0.40 5.86
CA SER A 97 4.99 1.47 5.54
C SER A 97 6.40 0.93 5.27
N VAL A 98 6.88 0.03 6.11
CA VAL A 98 8.21 -0.57 5.99
C VAL A 98 8.32 -1.37 4.70
N PHE A 99 7.38 -2.27 4.40
CA PHE A 99 7.44 -3.06 3.17
C PHE A 99 7.29 -2.22 1.91
N LEU A 100 6.46 -1.17 1.93
CA LEU A 100 6.32 -0.26 0.79
C LEU A 100 7.63 0.53 0.54
N ARG A 101 8.27 1.04 1.60
CA ARG A 101 9.57 1.73 1.49
C ARG A 101 10.66 0.81 0.96
N GLU A 102 10.63 -0.43 1.39
CA GLU A 102 11.57 -1.46 0.96
C GLU A 102 11.37 -1.84 -0.51
N ASP A 103 10.13 -1.92 -0.99
CA ASP A 103 9.86 -2.06 -2.42
C ASP A 103 10.33 -0.82 -3.20
N MET A 104 10.10 0.40 -2.68
CA MET A 104 10.60 1.63 -3.30
C MET A 104 12.13 1.64 -3.42
N LYS A 105 12.86 1.29 -2.36
CA LYS A 105 14.32 1.15 -2.44
C LYS A 105 14.75 0.14 -3.49
N SER A 106 14.07 -1.00 -3.56
CA SER A 106 14.40 -2.04 -4.53
C SER A 106 14.13 -1.60 -5.98
N VAL A 107 13.05 -0.86 -6.23
CA VAL A 107 12.60 -0.49 -7.59
C VAL A 107 13.17 0.84 -8.05
N LEU A 108 13.34 1.79 -7.13
CA LEU A 108 13.73 3.17 -7.39
C LEU A 108 15.15 3.49 -6.89
N GLY A 109 15.68 2.74 -5.92
CA GLY A 109 16.96 3.06 -5.26
C GLY A 109 16.83 4.00 -4.06
N ARG A 110 15.63 4.55 -3.79
CA ARG A 110 15.36 5.52 -2.72
C ARG A 110 13.91 5.44 -2.22
N GLU A 111 13.62 6.13 -1.12
CA GLU A 111 12.25 6.29 -0.60
C GLU A 111 11.60 7.58 -1.15
N ILE A 112 10.28 7.54 -1.36
CA ILE A 112 9.46 8.71 -1.67
C ILE A 112 8.47 8.91 -0.53
N ASN A 113 8.31 10.15 -0.07
CA ASN A 113 7.29 10.47 0.93
C ASN A 113 5.92 10.55 0.25
N LEU A 114 5.04 9.59 0.54
CA LEU A 114 3.71 9.50 -0.05
C LEU A 114 2.61 9.85 0.95
N ASP A 115 1.53 10.47 0.47
CA ASP A 115 0.31 10.61 1.25
C ASP A 115 -0.36 9.24 1.52
N ARG A 116 -1.24 9.20 2.51
CA ARG A 116 -1.88 7.95 2.98
C ARG A 116 -2.73 7.27 1.92
N GLU A 117 -3.40 8.02 1.05
CA GLU A 117 -4.24 7.44 -0.01
C GLU A 117 -3.39 6.79 -1.09
N THR A 118 -2.25 7.40 -1.43
CA THR A 118 -1.30 6.84 -2.38
C THR A 118 -0.61 5.59 -1.80
N GLN A 119 -0.26 5.60 -0.51
CA GLN A 119 0.25 4.39 0.17
C GLN A 119 -0.80 3.26 0.19
N PHE A 120 -2.06 3.60 0.50
CA PHE A 120 -3.17 2.65 0.44
C PHE A 120 -3.30 2.04 -0.96
N TYR A 121 -3.29 2.88 -2.00
CA TYR A 121 -3.43 2.45 -3.38
C TYR A 121 -2.30 1.50 -3.80
N LEU A 122 -1.04 1.86 -3.53
CA LEU A 122 0.11 1.01 -3.83
C LEU A 122 0.07 -0.31 -3.05
N ALA A 123 -0.41 -0.30 -1.79
CA ALA A 123 -0.57 -1.52 -1.02
C ALA A 123 -1.64 -2.44 -1.60
N VAL A 124 -2.71 -1.90 -2.19
CA VAL A 124 -3.71 -2.70 -2.92
C VAL A 124 -3.08 -3.34 -4.14
N LEU A 125 -2.30 -2.59 -4.93
CA LEU A 125 -1.60 -3.13 -6.10
C LEU A 125 -0.58 -4.19 -5.69
N LYS A 126 0.16 -4.01 -4.59
CA LYS A 126 1.06 -5.05 -4.05
C LYS A 126 0.31 -6.34 -3.72
N GLY A 127 -0.94 -6.24 -3.26
CA GLY A 127 -1.82 -7.39 -2.99
C GLY A 127 -2.21 -8.19 -4.24
N GLY A 128 -1.95 -7.65 -5.44
CA GLY A 128 -2.14 -8.37 -6.71
C GLY A 128 -3.57 -8.38 -7.23
N THR A 129 -4.52 -7.73 -6.56
CA THR A 129 -5.92 -7.61 -6.98
C THR A 129 -6.54 -6.30 -6.48
N ARG A 130 -7.42 -5.71 -7.29
CA ARG A 130 -8.23 -4.53 -6.92
C ARG A 130 -9.55 -4.90 -6.23
N GLU A 131 -9.93 -6.17 -6.24
CA GLU A 131 -11.12 -6.67 -5.57
C GLU A 131 -10.78 -7.28 -4.22
N LEU A 132 -11.22 -6.60 -3.16
CA LEU A 132 -10.97 -6.99 -1.77
C LEU A 132 -12.26 -7.49 -1.12
N ASP A 133 -12.15 -8.47 -0.23
CA ASP A 133 -13.23 -8.71 0.72
C ASP A 133 -13.27 -7.62 1.81
N SER A 134 -14.36 -7.57 2.57
CA SER A 134 -14.54 -6.56 3.61
C SER A 134 -13.45 -6.59 4.68
N ASP A 135 -12.92 -7.76 5.03
CA ASP A 135 -11.92 -7.91 6.09
C ASP A 135 -10.55 -7.42 5.62
N GLU A 136 -10.16 -7.78 4.39
CA GLU A 136 -8.97 -7.26 3.71
C GLU A 136 -9.02 -5.74 3.56
N PHE A 137 -10.14 -5.20 3.10
CA PHE A 137 -10.33 -3.76 2.96
C PHE A 137 -10.22 -3.04 4.31
N ASN A 138 -10.93 -3.53 5.34
CA ASN A 138 -10.89 -2.94 6.68
C ASN A 138 -9.49 -2.95 7.28
N ARG A 139 -8.74 -4.06 7.12
CA ARG A 139 -7.33 -4.13 7.55
C ARG A 139 -6.48 -3.10 6.83
N LEU A 140 -6.63 -2.98 5.50
CA LEU A 140 -5.89 -2.02 4.69
C LEU A 140 -6.18 -0.58 5.11
N VAL A 141 -7.46 -0.19 5.22
CA VAL A 141 -7.88 1.15 5.65
C VAL A 141 -7.28 1.52 7.01
N LYS A 142 -7.34 0.60 7.98
CA LYS A 142 -6.75 0.81 9.30
C LYS A 142 -5.23 0.96 9.23
N SER A 143 -4.56 0.06 8.49
CA SER A 143 -3.09 0.06 8.39
C SER A 143 -2.54 1.27 7.64
N SER A 144 -3.24 1.81 6.64
CA SER A 144 -2.82 3.02 5.93
C SER A 144 -3.28 4.31 6.62
N GLY A 145 -4.21 4.23 7.58
CA GLY A 145 -4.75 5.39 8.30
C GLY A 145 -5.58 6.32 7.42
N VAL A 146 -6.19 5.79 6.36
CA VAL A 146 -7.15 6.49 5.49
C VAL A 146 -8.56 6.38 6.05
N VAL A 147 -9.48 7.23 5.58
CA VAL A 147 -10.88 7.21 5.99
C VAL A 147 -11.72 6.59 4.88
N GLU A 148 -12.40 5.47 5.15
CA GLU A 148 -13.24 4.76 4.16
C GLU A 148 -14.23 5.71 3.46
N GLY A 149 -14.91 6.57 4.22
CA GLY A 149 -15.89 7.52 3.68
C GLY A 149 -15.30 8.46 2.64
N GLU A 150 -14.03 8.85 2.78
CA GLU A 150 -13.35 9.70 1.80
C GLU A 150 -13.02 8.95 0.53
N LEU A 151 -12.52 7.70 0.65
CA LEU A 151 -12.24 6.83 -0.50
C LEU A 151 -13.51 6.59 -1.34
N LEU A 152 -14.65 6.36 -0.68
CA LEU A 152 -15.95 6.19 -1.33
C LEU A 152 -16.43 7.51 -1.98
N ARG A 153 -16.34 8.64 -1.27
CA ARG A 153 -16.75 9.97 -1.77
C ARG A 153 -15.96 10.39 -3.01
N LYS A 154 -14.66 10.11 -3.04
CA LYS A 154 -13.78 10.34 -4.20
C LYS A 154 -13.98 9.32 -5.31
N GLY A 155 -14.69 8.23 -5.02
CA GLY A 155 -14.85 7.09 -5.90
C GLY A 155 -13.53 6.37 -6.17
N LEU A 156 -12.51 6.49 -5.31
CA LEU A 156 -11.34 5.60 -5.40
C LEU A 156 -11.74 4.17 -5.08
N VAL A 157 -12.76 4.00 -4.24
CA VAL A 157 -13.33 2.70 -3.86
C VAL A 157 -14.83 2.69 -4.13
N VAL A 158 -15.36 1.55 -4.57
CA VAL A 158 -16.80 1.32 -4.72
C VAL A 158 -17.19 0.00 -4.07
N LYS A 159 -18.42 -0.07 -3.54
CA LYS A 159 -19.00 -1.31 -3.02
C LYS A 159 -19.71 -2.03 -4.15
N ARG A 160 -19.32 -3.26 -4.48
CA ARG A 160 -20.10 -4.14 -5.38
C ARG A 160 -20.99 -5.08 -4.57
N GLY A 161 -22.28 -5.06 -4.87
CA GLY A 161 -23.30 -5.92 -4.27
C GLY A 161 -23.31 -7.34 -4.86
N GLY A 162 -23.69 -8.32 -4.05
CA GLY A 162 -23.77 -9.75 -4.39
C GLY A 162 -24.02 -10.61 -3.14
N LYS A 163 -23.72 -11.92 -3.19
CA LYS A 163 -23.81 -12.81 -2.00
C LYS A 163 -22.86 -12.43 -0.85
N LYS A 164 -21.75 -11.73 -1.17
CA LYS A 164 -20.82 -11.12 -0.21
C LYS A 164 -20.42 -9.75 -0.76
N VAL A 165 -20.40 -8.73 0.10
CA VAL A 165 -19.94 -7.39 -0.27
C VAL A 165 -18.45 -7.44 -0.63
N ARG A 166 -18.10 -6.87 -1.78
CA ARG A 166 -16.72 -6.69 -2.24
C ARG A 166 -16.41 -5.21 -2.33
N MET A 167 -15.20 -4.84 -1.93
CA MET A 167 -14.66 -3.50 -2.05
C MET A 167 -13.76 -3.48 -3.27
N VAL A 168 -14.12 -2.70 -4.29
CA VAL A 168 -13.36 -2.60 -5.54
C VAL A 168 -12.62 -1.27 -5.54
N VAL A 169 -11.30 -1.31 -5.60
CA VAL A 169 -10.44 -0.14 -5.75
C VAL A 169 -10.31 0.16 -7.24
N ARG A 170 -10.76 1.35 -7.68
CA ARG A 170 -10.84 1.69 -9.09
C ARG A 170 -9.51 2.22 -9.65
N ASP A 171 -9.20 1.84 -10.87
CA ASP A 171 -8.07 2.41 -11.62
C ASP A 171 -8.38 3.81 -12.18
N ALA A 172 -7.37 4.46 -12.78
CA ALA A 172 -7.52 5.78 -13.36
C ALA A 172 -8.71 5.92 -14.35
N PHE A 173 -8.94 4.91 -15.19
CA PHE A 173 -9.94 4.94 -16.26
C PHE A 173 -11.34 4.62 -15.75
N GLU A 174 -11.45 3.67 -14.82
CA GLU A 174 -12.69 3.36 -14.11
C GLU A 174 -13.18 4.56 -13.27
N ARG A 175 -12.25 5.37 -12.75
CA ARG A 175 -12.57 6.61 -12.03
C ARG A 175 -13.01 7.73 -12.96
N ALA A 176 -12.40 7.84 -14.14
CA ALA A 176 -12.77 8.85 -15.14
C ALA A 176 -14.16 8.62 -15.76
N GLY A 177 -14.54 7.35 -15.98
CA GLY A 177 -15.80 6.96 -16.62
C GLY A 177 -15.75 7.00 -18.15
N GLU A 178 -16.77 6.40 -18.79
CA GLU A 178 -16.84 6.22 -20.26
C GLU A 178 -17.39 7.43 -21.04
N VAL A 179 -17.76 8.53 -20.37
CA VAL A 179 -18.45 9.68 -21.00
C VAL A 179 -17.55 10.92 -20.98
N GLU A 180 -17.41 11.57 -22.14
CA GLU A 180 -16.67 12.82 -22.34
C GLU A 180 -16.92 13.84 -21.21
N GLY A 181 -15.85 14.19 -20.47
CA GLY A 181 -15.88 15.12 -19.34
C GLY A 181 -15.04 14.60 -18.17
N TYR A 182 -13.74 14.91 -18.19
CA TYR A 182 -12.71 14.23 -17.40
C TYR A 182 -12.35 14.92 -16.08
N ASP A 183 -13.09 15.95 -15.70
CA ASP A 183 -13.05 16.63 -14.40
C ASP A 183 -13.64 15.80 -13.23
N ARG A 184 -13.77 14.47 -13.41
CA ARG A 184 -14.48 13.59 -12.47
C ARG A 184 -13.61 12.95 -11.41
N ILE A 185 -12.30 12.90 -11.60
CA ILE A 185 -11.39 12.39 -10.57
C ILE A 185 -11.35 13.43 -9.45
N LYS A 186 -12.03 13.13 -8.35
CA LYS A 186 -12.14 14.04 -7.19
C LYS A 186 -10.96 13.85 -6.24
N GLY A 187 -10.58 14.94 -5.59
CA GLY A 187 -9.55 14.96 -4.55
C GLY A 187 -8.21 15.45 -5.07
N SER A 188 -7.27 15.61 -4.15
CA SER A 188 -5.97 16.26 -4.34
C SER A 188 -4.82 15.43 -3.76
N SER A 189 -5.00 14.11 -3.57
CA SER A 189 -3.86 13.24 -3.20
C SER A 189 -2.95 13.03 -4.41
N ILE A 190 -1.73 12.53 -4.17
CA ILE A 190 -0.78 12.23 -5.25
C ILE A 190 -1.40 11.23 -6.22
N ILE A 191 -2.11 10.20 -5.73
CA ILE A 191 -2.79 9.24 -6.59
C ILE A 191 -3.93 9.85 -7.42
N ASP A 192 -4.62 10.86 -6.90
CA ASP A 192 -5.65 11.58 -7.66
C ASP A 192 -5.02 12.30 -8.89
N GLU A 193 -3.87 12.96 -8.71
CA GLU A 193 -3.13 13.60 -9.81
C GLU A 193 -2.47 12.60 -10.76
N ILE A 194 -1.93 11.50 -10.24
CA ILE A 194 -1.38 10.42 -11.08
C ILE A 194 -2.47 9.85 -11.98
N HIS A 195 -3.67 9.60 -11.44
CA HIS A 195 -4.79 9.10 -12.22
C HIS A 195 -5.28 10.11 -13.26
N ARG A 196 -5.33 11.42 -12.93
CA ARG A 196 -5.60 12.48 -13.93
C ARG A 196 -4.55 12.48 -15.04
N CYS A 197 -3.26 12.42 -14.67
CA CYS A 197 -2.17 12.35 -15.61
C CYS A 197 -2.29 11.15 -16.57
N PHE A 198 -2.66 9.97 -16.07
CA PHE A 198 -2.81 8.79 -16.91
C PHE A 198 -3.92 8.99 -17.95
N VAL A 199 -5.04 9.55 -17.50
CA VAL A 199 -6.21 9.81 -18.33
C VAL A 199 -5.90 10.85 -19.40
N ASP A 200 -5.23 11.95 -19.06
CA ASP A 200 -4.92 13.03 -20.00
C ASP A 200 -3.75 12.66 -20.94
N PHE A 201 -2.71 12.00 -20.43
CA PHE A 201 -1.64 11.45 -21.25
C PHE A 201 -2.15 10.42 -22.25
N ASN A 202 -3.16 9.61 -21.90
CA ASN A 202 -3.75 8.65 -22.82
C ASN A 202 -4.43 9.33 -24.03
N ARG A 203 -4.96 10.55 -23.88
CA ARG A 203 -5.55 11.30 -24.99
C ARG A 203 -4.51 12.05 -25.81
N LYS A 204 -3.63 12.78 -25.11
CA LYS A 204 -2.61 13.61 -25.73
C LYS A 204 -1.27 13.28 -25.08
N PRO A 205 -0.57 12.26 -25.58
CA PRO A 205 0.73 11.89 -25.06
C PRO A 205 1.70 13.06 -25.20
N GLY A 206 2.30 13.47 -24.09
CA GLY A 206 3.22 14.60 -24.04
C GLY A 206 3.96 14.63 -22.70
N PHE A 207 5.23 15.02 -22.71
CA PHE A 207 6.00 15.15 -21.47
C PHE A 207 5.56 16.36 -20.66
N ASP A 208 5.06 17.40 -21.34
CA ASP A 208 4.42 18.58 -20.75
C ASP A 208 3.24 18.21 -19.85
N VAL A 209 2.42 17.22 -20.25
CA VAL A 209 1.32 16.69 -19.43
C VAL A 209 1.85 16.11 -18.11
N ILE A 210 2.93 15.34 -18.17
CA ILE A 210 3.55 14.74 -16.97
C ILE A 210 4.10 15.84 -16.04
N GLU A 211 4.78 16.84 -16.60
CA GLU A 211 5.33 17.97 -15.85
C GLU A 211 4.24 18.81 -15.16
N GLU A 212 3.10 19.02 -15.83
CA GLU A 212 1.96 19.74 -15.28
C GLU A 212 1.36 19.01 -14.08
N HIS A 213 1.07 17.71 -14.21
CA HIS A 213 0.49 16.95 -13.10
C HIS A 213 1.46 16.73 -11.95
N ALA A 214 2.77 16.61 -12.20
CA ALA A 214 3.76 16.58 -11.13
C ALA A 214 3.73 17.87 -10.29
N LYS A 215 3.60 19.03 -10.94
CA LYS A 215 3.44 20.32 -10.25
C LYS A 215 2.13 20.39 -9.47
N ASN A 216 1.01 19.94 -10.05
CA ASN A 216 -0.30 19.92 -9.39
C ASN A 216 -0.32 18.99 -8.16
N ALA A 217 0.45 17.90 -8.21
CA ALA A 217 0.65 16.99 -7.08
C ALA A 217 1.57 17.56 -6.00
N ALA A 218 2.15 18.76 -6.20
CA ALA A 218 3.20 19.34 -5.38
C ALA A 218 4.38 18.38 -5.15
N LEU A 219 4.70 17.56 -6.18
CA LEU A 219 5.69 16.50 -6.09
C LEU A 219 6.81 16.76 -7.12
N PRO A 220 8.09 16.64 -6.74
CA PRO A 220 9.18 16.72 -7.71
C PRO A 220 8.96 15.73 -8.86
N LEU A 221 9.25 16.13 -10.09
CA LEU A 221 9.03 15.26 -11.26
C LEU A 221 9.69 13.86 -11.14
N PRO A 222 10.92 13.70 -10.58
CA PRO A 222 11.48 12.38 -10.30
C PRO A 222 10.62 11.54 -9.35
N ASP A 223 10.05 12.15 -8.32
CA ASP A 223 9.21 11.46 -7.33
C ASP A 223 7.88 11.06 -7.97
N PHE A 224 7.30 11.95 -8.78
CA PHE A 224 6.07 11.66 -9.52
C PHE A 224 6.26 10.46 -10.46
N LEU A 225 7.33 10.47 -11.28
CA LEU A 225 7.69 9.34 -12.13
C LEU A 225 8.06 8.09 -11.33
N GLY A 226 8.60 8.25 -10.12
CA GLY A 226 8.85 7.14 -9.20
C GLY A 226 7.55 6.45 -8.76
N VAL A 227 6.50 7.21 -8.45
CA VAL A 227 5.17 6.64 -8.18
C VAL A 227 4.60 5.92 -9.40
N VAL A 228 4.74 6.51 -10.60
CA VAL A 228 4.35 5.85 -11.86
C VAL A 228 5.11 4.53 -12.05
N LYS A 229 6.41 4.51 -11.78
CA LYS A 229 7.26 3.31 -11.86
C LYS A 229 6.85 2.24 -10.84
N MET A 230 6.43 2.64 -9.63
CA MET A 230 5.88 1.71 -8.65
C MET A 230 4.54 1.11 -9.09
N ILE A 231 3.63 1.91 -9.66
CA ILE A 231 2.36 1.41 -10.23
C ILE A 231 2.65 0.42 -11.35
N ASP A 232 3.53 0.79 -12.28
CA ASP A 232 3.95 -0.06 -13.40
C ASP A 232 4.54 -1.39 -12.92
N HIS A 233 5.42 -1.34 -11.91
CA HIS A 233 6.01 -2.52 -11.30
C HIS A 233 4.95 -3.49 -10.74
N TYR A 234 4.02 -2.99 -9.92
CA TYR A 234 2.98 -3.86 -9.35
C TYR A 234 1.98 -4.35 -10.40
N CYS A 235 1.64 -3.52 -11.39
CA CYS A 235 0.82 -3.89 -12.54
C CYS A 235 1.34 -5.15 -13.26
N HIS A 236 2.66 -5.27 -13.38
CA HIS A 236 3.31 -6.42 -14.02
C HIS A 236 3.55 -7.60 -13.08
N SER A 237 3.30 -7.44 -11.77
CA SER A 237 3.44 -8.51 -10.77
C SER A 237 2.24 -9.48 -10.71
N SER A 238 1.07 -9.09 -11.26
CA SER A 238 -0.15 -9.89 -11.25
C SER A 238 -0.98 -9.69 -12.51
N GLU A 239 -1.43 -10.79 -13.14
CA GLU A 239 -2.33 -10.72 -14.30
C GLU A 239 -3.67 -10.06 -13.97
N ALA A 240 -4.16 -10.20 -12.74
CA ALA A 240 -5.43 -9.61 -12.30
C ALA A 240 -5.38 -8.08 -12.20
N LEU A 241 -4.19 -7.48 -12.29
CA LEU A 241 -4.01 -6.02 -12.30
C LEU A 241 -3.87 -5.43 -13.69
N ARG A 242 -3.68 -6.27 -14.73
CA ARG A 242 -3.47 -5.79 -16.11
C ARG A 242 -4.69 -5.02 -16.61
N GLY A 243 -4.43 -3.96 -17.37
CA GLY A 243 -5.47 -3.10 -17.90
C GLY A 243 -4.90 -1.84 -18.57
N ALA A 244 -5.78 -0.89 -18.88
CA ALA A 244 -5.42 0.37 -19.50
C ALA A 244 -4.44 1.18 -18.64
N GLU A 245 -4.60 1.16 -17.31
CA GLU A 245 -3.69 1.81 -16.36
C GLU A 245 -2.24 1.35 -16.53
N CYS A 246 -2.01 0.04 -16.61
CA CYS A 246 -0.67 -0.54 -16.76
C CYS A 246 -0.04 -0.22 -18.13
N ALA A 247 -0.85 -0.20 -19.20
CA ALA A 247 -0.35 0.17 -20.52
C ALA A 247 0.05 1.66 -20.59
N VAL A 248 -0.66 2.52 -19.85
CA VAL A 248 -0.40 3.95 -19.81
C VAL A 248 0.80 4.27 -18.92
N SER A 249 0.97 3.61 -17.77
CA SER A 249 2.17 3.78 -16.94
C SER A 249 3.44 3.49 -17.73
N GLY A 250 3.48 2.39 -18.49
CA GLY A 250 4.62 2.05 -19.33
C GLY A 250 4.92 3.12 -20.40
N ARG A 251 3.89 3.62 -21.09
CA ARG A 251 4.06 4.68 -22.10
C ARG A 251 4.52 6.01 -21.51
N ILE A 252 4.08 6.36 -20.30
CA ILE A 252 4.55 7.54 -19.56
C ILE A 252 6.05 7.39 -19.27
N LEU A 253 6.48 6.23 -18.75
CA LEU A 253 7.89 5.96 -18.48
C LEU A 253 8.74 6.00 -19.75
N ASP A 254 8.23 5.48 -20.88
CA ASP A 254 8.93 5.54 -22.17
C ASP A 254 9.01 6.97 -22.75
N ALA A 255 7.97 7.79 -22.55
CA ALA A 255 8.03 9.21 -22.88
C ALA A 255 9.09 9.93 -22.04
N ALA A 256 9.16 9.65 -20.74
CA ALA A 256 10.18 10.21 -19.85
C ALA A 256 11.60 9.77 -20.24
N LYS A 257 11.81 8.49 -20.58
CA LYS A 257 13.10 7.99 -21.09
C LYS A 257 13.54 8.73 -22.34
N ARG A 258 12.63 8.92 -23.31
CA ARG A 258 12.93 9.65 -24.55
C ARG A 258 13.31 11.10 -24.27
N TYR A 259 12.53 11.80 -23.45
CA TYR A 259 12.83 13.18 -23.06
C TYR A 259 14.19 13.31 -22.38
N LEU A 260 14.49 12.47 -21.39
CA LEU A 260 15.78 12.49 -20.70
C LEU A 260 16.93 12.09 -21.62
N GLY A 261 16.73 11.11 -22.51
CA GLY A 261 17.71 10.71 -23.52
C GLY A 261 18.08 11.85 -24.47
N THR A 262 17.11 12.69 -24.89
CA THR A 262 17.41 13.89 -25.69
C THR A 262 18.22 14.96 -24.93
N ARG A 263 18.26 14.88 -23.60
CA ARG A 263 19.05 15.77 -22.72
C ARG A 263 20.31 15.10 -22.17
N GLY A 264 20.70 13.92 -22.69
CA GLY A 264 21.88 13.18 -22.23
C GLY A 264 21.74 12.52 -20.84
N GLY A 265 20.52 12.43 -20.30
CA GLY A 265 20.21 11.79 -19.03
C GLY A 265 19.73 10.34 -19.15
N ASN A 266 19.69 9.62 -18.03
CA ASN A 266 19.14 8.26 -17.92
C ASN A 266 18.05 8.26 -16.84
N LEU A 267 16.84 7.79 -17.17
CA LEU A 267 15.70 7.76 -16.23
C LEU A 267 16.02 7.00 -14.95
N ASP A 268 16.67 5.84 -15.03
CA ASP A 268 16.98 5.06 -13.83
C ASP A 268 18.00 5.76 -12.93
N LYS A 269 18.96 6.51 -13.51
CA LYS A 269 19.86 7.38 -12.71
C LYS A 269 19.15 8.59 -12.14
N TRP A 270 18.09 9.06 -12.79
CA TRP A 270 17.33 10.24 -12.36
C TRP A 270 16.31 9.89 -11.26
N LEU A 271 15.93 8.62 -11.17
CA LEU A 271 15.04 8.08 -10.15
C LEU A 271 15.79 7.58 -8.90
N GLN A 272 17.10 7.36 -8.97
CA GLN A 272 17.99 7.06 -7.84
C GLN A 272 18.32 8.31 -7.03
#